data_AF-A0A846YIU3-F1
#
_entry.id   AF-A0A846YIU3-F1
#
_cell.length_a   1.000
_cell.length_b   1.000
_cell.length_c   1.000
_cell.angle_alpha   90.00
_cell.angle_beta   90.00
_cell.angle_gamma   90.00
#
_symmetry.space_group_name_H-M   'P 1'
#
loop_
_entity.id
_entity.type
_entity.pdbx_description
1 polymer ?
#
loop_
_entity_poly.entity_id
_entity_poly.type
_entity_poly.pdbx_seq_one_letter_code
_entity_poly.pdbx_strand_id
1 'polypeptide(L)'
;MNPWSWNDRNPYYETAFQVLDVDPTADRATVRARIATRRRRIAYDAGRFPLFGETLTVARVNAAEEQLAAPRSRLAAELLTHPVGPDGDDLATLCEMLELSRALDAASNSGAAPVQDHDLHLDYRVLSHLLPPPIDQEPTA
;
A
#
# COMPACT_ATOMS: atom_id res chain seq x y z
N MET A 1 1.73 -17.67 -18.69
CA MET A 1 2.59 -17.79 -17.49
C MET A 1 3.07 -16.37 -17.19
N ASN A 2 2.62 -15.76 -16.07
CA ASN A 2 2.87 -14.35 -15.81
C ASN A 2 4.31 -14.16 -15.29
N PRO A 3 5.18 -13.41 -15.97
CA PRO A 3 6.58 -13.22 -15.55
C PRO A 3 6.73 -12.40 -14.26
N TRP A 4 5.63 -11.90 -13.69
CA TRP A 4 5.61 -11.06 -12.49
C TRP A 4 4.87 -11.69 -11.30
N SER A 5 4.46 -12.96 -11.39
CA SER A 5 3.80 -13.65 -10.26
C SER A 5 4.84 -14.05 -9.21
N TRP A 6 5.01 -13.22 -8.18
CA TRP A 6 5.85 -13.52 -7.04
C TRP A 6 5.12 -14.51 -6.11
N ASN A 7 5.31 -15.81 -6.37
CA ASN A 7 4.84 -16.87 -5.48
C ASN A 7 5.76 -17.08 -4.27
N ASP A 8 6.93 -16.46 -4.28
CA ASP A 8 7.87 -16.38 -3.16
C ASP A 8 8.66 -15.07 -3.27
N ARG A 9 8.70 -14.30 -2.17
CA ARG A 9 9.51 -13.08 -1.88
C ARG A 9 9.67 -12.05 -3.01
N ASN A 10 9.22 -10.80 -2.80
CA ASN A 10 9.69 -9.65 -3.59
C ASN A 10 11.12 -9.23 -3.13
N PRO A 11 12.19 -9.42 -3.91
CA PRO A 11 13.57 -9.12 -3.55
C PRO A 11 13.88 -7.63 -3.58
N TYR A 12 12.98 -6.81 -4.12
CA TYR A 12 13.18 -5.38 -4.27
C TYR A 12 12.60 -4.55 -3.11
N TYR A 13 11.67 -5.10 -2.32
CA TYR A 13 11.03 -4.37 -1.22
C TYR A 13 10.83 -5.26 0.01
N GLU A 14 11.61 -5.02 1.05
CA GLU A 14 11.32 -5.45 2.42
C GLU A 14 10.25 -4.52 3.01
N THR A 15 9.08 -5.05 3.39
CA THR A 15 8.00 -4.21 3.94
C THR A 15 8.15 -4.08 5.46
N ALA A 16 7.69 -2.94 6.02
CA ALA A 16 7.73 -2.72 7.47
C ALA A 16 6.99 -3.82 8.27
N PHE A 17 5.92 -4.40 7.70
CA PHE A 17 5.20 -5.53 8.28
C PHE A 17 6.06 -6.80 8.36
N GLN A 18 6.87 -7.08 7.34
CA GLN A 18 7.81 -8.20 7.34
C GLN A 18 8.95 -7.98 8.35
N VAL A 19 9.49 -6.76 8.42
CA VAL A 19 10.53 -6.39 9.42
C VAL A 19 10.06 -6.67 10.83
N LEU A 20 8.83 -6.27 11.13
CA LEU A 20 8.26 -6.38 12.46
C LEU A 20 7.63 -7.76 12.72
N ASP A 21 7.46 -8.60 11.68
CA ASP A 21 6.74 -9.88 11.75
C ASP A 21 5.32 -9.67 12.30
N VAL A 22 4.57 -8.80 11.62
CA VAL A 22 3.22 -8.39 11.96
C VAL A 22 2.32 -8.48 10.73
N ASP A 23 1.09 -8.94 10.93
CA ASP A 23 0.05 -8.93 9.91
C ASP A 23 -0.32 -7.48 9.52
N PRO A 24 -0.45 -7.15 8.23
CA PRO A 24 -0.96 -5.85 7.77
C PRO A 24 -2.25 -5.40 8.46
N THR A 25 -3.14 -6.34 8.81
CA THR A 25 -4.43 -6.06 9.45
C THR A 25 -4.33 -5.89 10.97
N ALA A 26 -3.15 -6.09 11.57
CA ALA A 26 -2.99 -6.04 13.02
C ALA A 26 -3.20 -4.64 13.60
N ASP A 27 -3.76 -4.60 14.81
CA ASP A 27 -4.01 -3.38 15.55
C ASP A 27 -2.71 -2.72 16.06
N ARG A 28 -2.82 -1.43 16.44
CA ARG A 28 -1.66 -0.65 16.91
C ARG A 28 -1.04 -1.21 18.17
N ALA A 29 -1.81 -1.84 19.07
CA ALA A 29 -1.26 -2.39 20.30
C ALA A 29 -0.39 -3.62 20.00
N THR A 30 -0.84 -4.50 19.08
CA THR A 30 -0.05 -5.65 18.63
C THR A 30 1.24 -5.21 17.95
N VAL A 31 1.20 -4.19 17.10
CA VAL A 31 2.40 -3.61 16.47
C VAL A 31 3.42 -3.15 17.52
N ARG A 32 2.98 -2.40 18.54
CA ARG A 32 3.85 -1.92 19.63
C ARG A 32 4.45 -3.08 20.44
N ALA A 33 3.66 -4.09 20.76
CA ALA A 33 4.14 -5.28 21.47
C ALA A 33 5.21 -6.03 20.65
N ARG A 34 5.04 -6.09 19.34
CA ARG A 34 5.98 -6.73 18.40
C ARG A 34 7.28 -5.96 18.27
N ILE A 35 7.23 -4.62 18.18
CA ILE A 35 8.42 -3.75 18.22
C ILE A 35 9.22 -3.99 19.51
N ALA A 36 8.56 -3.98 20.67
CA ALA A 36 9.23 -4.22 21.95
C ALA A 36 9.88 -5.63 22.01
N THR A 37 9.20 -6.64 21.48
CA THR A 37 9.72 -8.01 21.40
C THR A 37 10.94 -8.10 20.49
N ARG A 38 10.90 -7.47 19.31
CA ARG A 38 12.04 -7.41 18.37
C ARG A 38 13.24 -6.70 18.99
N ARG A 39 13.05 -5.53 19.61
CA ARG A 39 14.11 -4.81 20.33
C ARG A 39 14.76 -5.67 21.40
N ARG A 40 13.96 -6.40 22.18
CA ARG A 40 14.47 -7.31 23.22
C ARG A 40 15.30 -8.45 22.63
N ARG A 41 14.87 -9.03 21.50
CA ARG A 41 15.62 -10.09 20.80
C ARG A 41 16.97 -9.60 20.27
N ILE A 42 16.99 -8.42 19.66
CA ILE A 42 18.22 -7.79 19.17
C ILE A 42 19.19 -7.49 20.31
N ALA A 43 18.69 -6.97 21.44
CA ALA A 43 19.50 -6.69 22.62
C ALA A 43 20.07 -7.95 23.29
N TYR A 44 19.36 -9.08 23.20
CA TYR A 44 19.81 -10.35 23.75
C TYR A 44 20.88 -11.01 22.86
N ASP A 45 20.55 -11.24 21.59
CA ASP A 45 21.46 -11.81 20.59
C ASP A 45 20.87 -11.61 19.19
N ALA A 46 21.39 -10.62 18.46
CA ALA A 46 20.94 -10.33 17.10
C ALA A 46 21.25 -11.46 16.10
N GLY A 47 22.34 -12.20 16.31
CA GLY A 47 22.79 -13.26 15.40
C GLY A 47 21.88 -14.49 15.41
N ARG A 48 21.19 -14.73 16.54
CA ARG A 48 20.24 -15.83 16.70
C ARG A 48 18.92 -15.62 15.96
N PHE A 49 18.56 -14.38 15.65
CA PHE A 49 17.28 -14.02 15.03
C PHE A 49 17.48 -13.26 13.72
N PRO A 50 18.08 -13.89 12.70
CA PRO A 50 18.23 -13.25 11.40
C PRO A 50 16.85 -13.04 10.77
N LEU A 51 16.71 -11.94 10.05
CA LEU A 51 15.58 -11.66 9.19
C LEU A 51 16.05 -11.82 7.75
N PHE A 52 15.42 -12.74 7.01
CA PHE A 52 15.80 -13.09 5.63
C PHE A 52 17.29 -13.43 5.43
N GLY A 53 17.92 -14.03 6.44
CA GLY A 53 19.35 -14.40 6.41
C GLY A 53 20.31 -13.27 6.80
N GLU A 54 19.81 -12.06 7.06
CA GLU A 54 20.60 -10.92 7.54
C GLU A 54 20.33 -10.64 9.02
N THR A 55 21.33 -10.13 9.74
CA THR A 55 21.17 -9.70 11.12
C THR A 55 20.25 -8.50 11.22
N LEU A 56 19.13 -8.65 11.93
CA LEU A 56 18.19 -7.56 12.14
C LEU A 56 18.80 -6.50 13.09
N THR A 57 18.83 -5.24 12.64
CA THR A 57 19.38 -4.12 13.43
C THR A 57 18.27 -3.30 14.10
N VAL A 58 18.61 -2.61 15.18
CA VAL A 58 17.69 -1.67 15.84
C VAL A 58 17.27 -0.55 14.89
N ALA A 59 18.19 -0.08 14.03
CA ALA A 59 17.90 0.94 13.03
C ALA A 59 16.80 0.50 12.06
N ARG A 60 16.84 -0.76 11.56
CA ARG A 60 15.77 -1.32 10.72
C ARG A 60 14.44 -1.39 11.44
N VAL A 61 14.42 -1.79 12.70
CA VAL A 61 13.19 -1.83 13.51
C VAL A 61 12.60 -0.43 13.71
N ASN A 62 13.45 0.58 13.94
CA ASN A 62 13.00 1.97 14.11
C ASN A 62 12.44 2.55 12.81
N ALA A 63 13.09 2.28 11.68
CA ALA A 63 12.59 2.70 10.37
C ALA A 63 11.22 2.08 10.06
N ALA A 64 11.04 0.79 10.37
CA ALA A 64 9.75 0.12 10.22
C ALA A 64 8.68 0.68 11.18
N GLU A 65 9.04 1.01 12.43
CA GLU A 65 8.13 1.68 13.36
C GLU A 65 7.69 3.04 12.83
N GLU A 66 8.62 3.86 12.35
CA GLU A 66 8.34 5.18 11.77
C GLU A 66 7.41 5.06 10.56
N GLN A 67 7.67 4.11 9.67
CA GLN A 67 6.84 3.85 8.50
C GLN A 67 5.41 3.43 8.89
N LEU A 68 5.21 2.67 9.97
CA LEU A 68 3.87 2.27 10.42
C LEU A 68 3.19 3.27 11.36
N ALA A 69 3.90 4.29 11.84
CA ALA A 69 3.37 5.27 12.78
C ALA A 69 2.36 6.22 12.11
N ALA A 70 2.65 6.67 10.88
CA ALA A 70 1.77 7.56 10.13
C ALA A 70 0.71 6.77 9.34
N PRO A 71 -0.56 7.20 9.33
CA PRO A 71 -1.61 6.49 8.58
C PRO A 71 -1.31 6.36 7.08
N ARG A 72 -0.76 7.41 6.46
CA ARG A 72 -0.43 7.44 5.03
C ARG A 72 0.66 6.44 4.66
N SER A 73 1.75 6.43 5.43
CA SER A 73 2.89 5.53 5.19
C SER A 73 2.54 4.08 5.54
N ARG A 74 1.69 3.87 6.54
CA ARG A 74 1.11 2.56 6.86
C ARG A 74 0.27 2.04 5.69
N LEU A 75 -0.67 2.83 5.18
CA LEU A 75 -1.51 2.44 4.04
C LEU A 75 -0.66 2.12 2.81
N ALA A 76 0.36 2.93 2.52
CA ALA A 76 1.31 2.63 1.45
C ALA A 76 2.05 1.29 1.67
N ALA A 77 2.47 1.00 2.91
CA ALA A 77 3.06 -0.28 3.24
C ALA A 77 2.07 -1.43 3.08
N GLU A 78 0.80 -1.27 3.48
CA GLU A 78 -0.26 -2.28 3.35
C GLU A 78 -0.46 -2.64 1.88
N LEU A 79 -0.62 -1.63 1.01
CA LEU A 79 -0.77 -1.81 -0.44
C LEU A 79 0.39 -2.58 -1.09
N LEU A 80 1.62 -2.39 -0.61
CA LEU A 80 2.79 -3.14 -1.10
C LEU A 80 2.82 -4.61 -0.64
N THR A 81 2.08 -4.95 0.42
CA THR A 81 1.98 -6.32 0.95
C THR A 81 0.82 -7.11 0.39
N HIS A 82 -0.20 -6.44 -0.15
CA HIS A 82 -1.33 -7.14 -0.75
C HIS A 82 -0.91 -7.77 -2.08
N PRO A 83 -1.13 -9.08 -2.28
CA PRO A 83 -1.00 -9.65 -3.61
C PRO A 83 -2.03 -8.93 -4.49
N VAL A 84 -1.59 -8.45 -5.65
CA VAL A 84 -2.51 -8.02 -6.71
C VAL A 84 -3.45 -9.20 -6.93
N GLY A 85 -4.73 -9.01 -6.63
CA GLY A 85 -5.76 -10.02 -6.89
C GLY A 85 -5.75 -10.40 -8.37
N PRO A 86 -6.37 -11.52 -8.76
CA PRO A 86 -6.48 -11.87 -10.17
C PRO A 86 -7.05 -10.67 -10.94
N ASP A 87 -6.28 -10.16 -11.91
CA ASP A 87 -6.70 -9.08 -12.81
C ASP A 87 -8.08 -9.44 -13.38
N GLY A 88 -9.09 -8.77 -12.85
CA GLY A 88 -10.48 -9.18 -12.97
C GLY A 88 -11.30 -8.35 -12.01
N ASP A 89 -11.11 -7.04 -12.06
CA ASP A 89 -12.04 -6.11 -11.44
C ASP A 89 -13.43 -6.42 -12.00
N ASP A 90 -14.37 -6.76 -11.11
CA ASP A 90 -15.76 -6.92 -11.49
C ASP A 90 -16.24 -5.59 -12.09
N LEU A 91 -16.61 -5.62 -13.37
CA LEU A 91 -17.08 -4.44 -14.10
C LEU A 91 -18.20 -3.72 -13.35
N ALA A 92 -19.02 -4.47 -12.60
CA ALA A 92 -20.05 -3.90 -11.74
C ALA A 92 -19.44 -3.01 -10.63
N THR A 93 -18.42 -3.49 -9.92
CA THR A 93 -17.74 -2.72 -8.87
C THR A 93 -17.07 -1.46 -9.43
N LEU A 94 -16.45 -1.53 -10.61
CA LEU A 94 -15.87 -0.34 -11.26
C LEU A 94 -16.93 0.69 -11.66
N CYS A 95 -18.08 0.24 -12.18
CA CYS A 95 -19.19 1.12 -12.49
C CYS A 95 -19.76 1.79 -11.22
N GLU A 96 -19.93 1.04 -10.13
CA GLU A 96 -20.37 1.60 -8.84
C GLU A 96 -19.39 2.65 -8.30
N MET A 97 -18.09 2.39 -8.40
CA MET A 97 -17.06 3.36 -8.00
C MET A 97 -17.08 4.62 -8.88
N LEU A 98 -17.34 4.50 -10.18
CA LEU A 98 -17.47 5.63 -11.11
C LEU A 98 -18.74 6.46 -10.85
N GLU A 99 -19.84 5.83 -10.46
CA GLU A 99 -21.06 6.54 -10.08
C GLU A 99 -20.87 7.29 -8.76
N LEU A 100 -20.21 6.65 -7.79
CA LEU A 100 -19.87 7.27 -6.52
C LEU A 100 -18.98 8.50 -6.70
N SER A 101 -17.97 8.42 -7.58
CA SER A 101 -17.07 9.55 -7.84
C SER A 101 -17.80 10.72 -8.50
N ARG A 102 -18.68 10.46 -9.48
CA ARG A 102 -19.53 11.49 -10.11
C ARG A 102 -20.46 12.16 -9.12
N ALA A 103 -21.04 11.39 -8.19
CA ALA A 103 -21.90 11.94 -7.14
C ALA A 103 -21.14 12.85 -6.18
N LEU A 104 -19.91 12.46 -5.80
CA LEU A 104 -19.00 13.26 -4.97
C LEU A 104 -18.59 14.57 -5.65
N ASP A 105 -18.26 14.53 -6.95
CA ASP A 105 -17.94 15.71 -7.75
C ASP A 105 -19.14 16.66 -7.89
N ALA A 106 -20.33 16.11 -8.12
CA ALA A 106 -21.56 16.90 -8.20
C ALA A 106 -21.89 17.59 -6.86
N ALA A 107 -21.67 16.89 -5.74
CA ALA A 107 -21.84 17.42 -4.40
C ALA A 107 -20.79 18.50 -4.06
N SER A 108 -19.53 18.28 -4.46
CA SER A 108 -18.44 19.25 -4.26
C SER A 108 -18.66 20.55 -5.05
N ASN A 109 -19.15 20.44 -6.29
CA ASN A 109 -19.50 21.61 -7.12
C ASN A 109 -20.78 22.34 -6.64
N SER A 110 -21.56 21.72 -5.76
CA SER A 110 -22.78 22.32 -5.16
C SER A 110 -22.52 23.01 -3.81
N GLY A 111 -21.30 22.86 -3.26
CA GLY A 111 -20.84 23.50 -2.03
C GLY A 111 -19.95 24.72 -2.32
N ALA A 112 -20.25 25.84 -1.69
CA ALA A 112 -19.58 27.13 -1.87
C ALA A 112 -18.07 27.12 -1.58
N ALA A 113 -17.33 27.90 -2.39
CA ALA A 113 -15.97 28.48 -2.26
C ALA A 113 -14.85 27.64 -1.60
N PRO A 114 -13.68 27.47 -2.26
CA PRO A 114 -12.59 26.66 -1.72
C PRO A 114 -11.89 27.39 -0.56
N VAL A 115 -11.93 26.78 0.62
CA VAL A 115 -10.88 26.99 1.63
C VAL A 115 -9.65 26.25 1.09
N GLN A 116 -8.62 27.01 0.73
CA GLN A 116 -7.32 26.48 0.35
C GLN A 116 -6.66 25.87 1.59
N ASP A 117 -6.86 24.56 1.80
CA ASP A 117 -6.02 23.78 2.68
C ASP A 117 -5.09 22.93 1.81
N HIS A 118 -3.84 23.35 1.75
CA HIS A 118 -2.80 22.67 1.00
C HIS A 118 -2.39 21.39 1.73
N ASP A 119 -3.04 20.28 1.42
CA ASP A 119 -2.51 18.95 1.71
C ASP A 119 -2.84 17.98 0.57
N LEU A 120 -1.90 17.88 -0.39
CA LEU A 120 -1.75 16.79 -1.38
C LEU A 120 -3.06 16.18 -1.91
N HIS A 121 -3.95 17.00 -2.43
CA HIS A 121 -5.05 16.49 -3.25
C HIS A 121 -4.46 15.95 -4.56
N LEU A 122 -4.50 14.62 -4.73
CA LEU A 122 -4.28 14.02 -6.04
C LEU A 122 -5.40 14.52 -6.95
N ASP A 123 -5.04 15.29 -7.97
CA ASP A 123 -6.00 15.74 -8.98
C ASP A 123 -6.34 14.57 -9.90
N TYR A 124 -7.39 13.84 -9.54
CA TYR A 124 -7.87 12.67 -10.29
C TYR A 124 -8.32 13.02 -11.70
N ARG A 125 -8.53 14.30 -12.02
CA ARG A 125 -8.88 14.76 -13.38
C ARG A 125 -7.72 14.59 -14.35
N VAL A 126 -6.48 14.47 -13.87
CA VAL A 126 -5.31 14.27 -14.72
C VAL A 126 -5.25 12.83 -15.26
N LEU A 127 -5.84 11.85 -14.56
CA LEU A 127 -5.76 10.44 -14.95
C LEU A 127 -6.44 10.14 -16.29
N SER A 128 -7.56 10.79 -16.59
CA SER A 128 -8.27 10.65 -17.87
C SER A 128 -7.46 11.17 -19.07
N HIS A 129 -6.50 12.06 -18.83
CA HIS A 129 -5.61 12.58 -19.87
C HIS A 129 -4.33 11.75 -20.07
N LEU A 130 -4.05 10.82 -19.16
CA LEU A 130 -2.86 9.96 -19.19
C LEU A 130 -3.13 8.56 -19.76
N LEU A 131 -4.40 8.20 -19.95
CA LEU A 131 -4.78 6.92 -20.55
C LEU A 131 -4.66 7.01 -22.10
N PRO A 132 -3.90 6.11 -22.75
CA PRO A 132 -3.87 6.05 -24.21
C PRO A 132 -5.26 5.68 -24.74
N PRO A 133 -5.66 6.21 -25.92
CA PRO A 133 -6.94 5.87 -26.52
C PRO A 133 -7.03 4.35 -26.76
N PRO A 134 -8.21 3.74 -26.58
CA PRO A 134 -8.39 2.32 -26.83
C PRO A 134 -7.99 2.01 -28.28
N ILE A 135 -7.13 1.02 -28.47
CA ILE A 135 -6.77 0.52 -29.80
C ILE A 135 -8.00 -0.23 -30.31
N ASP A 136 -8.68 0.34 -31.30
CA ASP A 136 -9.70 -0.36 -32.06
C ASP A 136 -9.06 -1.59 -32.72
N GLN A 137 -9.27 -2.77 -32.15
CA GLN A 137 -8.94 -4.02 -32.83
C GLN A 137 -9.99 -4.27 -33.91
N GLU A 138 -9.69 -3.87 -35.14
CA GLU A 138 -10.46 -4.32 -36.30
C GLU A 138 -10.39 -5.86 -36.39
N PRO A 139 -11.53 -6.56 -36.52
CA PRO A 139 -11.51 -8.00 -36.75
C PRO A 139 -11.03 -8.27 -38.18
N THR A 140 -9.78 -8.75 -38.32
CA THR A 140 -9.31 -9.39 -39.56
C THR A 140 -10.16 -10.63 -39.84
N ALA A 141 -10.96 -10.55 -40.90
CA ALA A 141 -11.57 -11.70 -41.58
C ALA A 141 -10.64 -12.26 -42.65
#